data_AF-A0A536VDW8-F1
#
_entry.id   AF-A0A536VDW8-F1
#
_cell.length_a   1.000
_cell.length_b   1.000
_cell.length_c   1.000
_cell.angle_alpha   90.00
_cell.angle_beta   90.00
_cell.angle_gamma   90.00
#
_symmetry.space_group_name_H-M   'P 1'
#
loop_
_entity.id
_entity.type
_entity.pdbx_description
1 polymer ?
#
loop_
_entity_poly.entity_id
_entity_poly.type
_entity_poly.pdbx_seq_one_letter_code
_entity_poly.pdbx_strand_id
1 'polypeptide(L)' 'MTDENRSPLIASKVSPEPPEVEVVIEVPRGSFLKRGSNGHVDFISPLPCPFNYGSVPN' A
#
# COMPACT_ATOMS: atom_id res chain seq x y z
N MET A 1 -47.89 20.26 23.20
CA MET A 1 -46.59 20.65 22.62
C MET A 1 -45.65 19.46 22.79
N THR A 2 -45.67 18.54 21.84
CA THR A 2 -44.81 17.34 21.84
C THR A 2 -43.56 17.66 21.05
N ASP A 3 -42.38 17.57 21.67
CA ASP A 3 -41.10 17.75 20.98
C ASP A 3 -40.09 16.74 21.53
N GLU A 4 -40.26 15.47 21.17
CA GLU A 4 -39.32 14.39 21.52
C GLU A 4 -39.24 13.45 20.31
N ASN A 5 -38.77 13.96 19.17
CA ASN A 5 -38.34 13.15 18.04
C ASN A 5 -36.93 13.57 17.60
N ARG A 6 -35.94 13.28 18.44
CA ARG A 6 -34.53 13.32 18.03
C ARG A 6 -34.03 11.89 17.86
N SER A 7 -34.33 11.32 16.71
CA SER A 7 -33.63 10.13 16.22
C SER A 7 -32.12 10.36 16.35
N PRO A 8 -31.35 9.47 17.01
CA PRO A 8 -29.91 9.62 17.10
C PRO A 8 -29.35 9.47 15.69
N LEU A 9 -28.89 10.59 15.13
CA LEU A 9 -28.14 10.63 13.89
C LEU A 9 -27.00 9.61 14.03
N ILE A 10 -27.02 8.61 13.16
CA ILE A 10 -26.04 7.54 13.08
C ILE A 10 -24.66 8.18 13.08
N ALA A 11 -23.91 8.00 14.16
CA ALA A 11 -22.52 8.43 14.23
C ALA A 11 -21.78 7.73 13.09
N SER A 12 -21.33 8.49 12.09
CA SER A 12 -20.49 7.95 11.03
C SER A 12 -19.26 7.37 11.69
N LYS A 13 -19.04 6.07 11.49
CA LYS A 13 -17.89 5.36 12.04
C LYS A 13 -16.66 5.87 11.31
N VAL A 14 -15.91 6.79 11.91
CA VAL A 14 -14.66 7.29 11.35
C VAL A 14 -13.69 6.11 11.25
N SER A 15 -13.33 5.73 10.03
CA SER A 15 -12.24 4.78 9.82
C SER A 15 -10.92 5.47 10.18
N PRO A 16 -9.99 4.80 10.87
CA PRO A 16 -8.67 5.35 11.10
C PRO A 16 -7.97 5.64 9.76
N GLU A 17 -7.22 6.73 9.71
CA GLU A 17 -6.34 7.02 8.57
C GLU A 17 -5.31 5.88 8.41
N PRO A 18 -4.94 5.51 7.17
CA PRO A 18 -3.91 4.51 6.93
C PRO A 18 -2.56 4.92 7.56
N PRO A 19 -1.74 3.96 8.03
CA PRO A 19 -0.41 4.27 8.54
C PRO A 19 0.53 4.71 7.41
N GLU A 20 1.36 5.71 7.68
CA GLU A 20 2.50 6.06 6.83
C GLU A 20 3.68 5.12 7.15
N VAL A 21 4.36 4.61 6.11
CA VAL A 21 5.50 3.70 6.25
C VAL A 21 6.60 4.03 5.26
N GLU A 22 7.85 3.78 5.66
CA GLU A 22 8.99 3.81 4.75
C GLU A 22 9.12 2.47 4.01
N VAL A 23 9.41 2.54 2.70
CA VAL A 23 9.52 1.36 1.84
C VAL A 23 10.87 1.31 1.14
N VAL A 24 11.44 0.12 1.04
CA VAL A 24 12.62 -0.16 0.23
C VAL A 24 12.16 -0.63 -1.14
N ILE A 25 12.57 0.06 -2.20
CA ILE A 25 12.27 -0.32 -3.59
C ILE A 25 13.37 -1.27 -4.08
N GLU A 26 13.01 -2.51 -4.34
CA GLU A 26 13.92 -3.54 -4.85
C GLU A 26 13.87 -3.64 -6.38
N VAL A 27 12.67 -3.44 -6.95
CA VAL A 27 12.43 -3.43 -8.40
C VAL A 27 11.71 -2.12 -8.75
N PRO A 28 12.39 -1.15 -9.39
CA PRO A 28 11.75 0.08 -9.82
C PRO A 28 10.66 -0.17 -10.86
N ARG A 29 9.61 0.65 -10.84
CA ARG A 29 8.62 0.71 -11.92
C ARG A 29 9.34 0.88 -13.26
N GLY A 30 8.95 0.08 -14.25
CA GLY A 30 9.60 0.07 -15.57
C GLY A 30 10.76 -0.91 -15.69
N SER A 31 11.30 -1.42 -14.57
CA SER A 31 12.39 -2.40 -14.58
C SER A 31 11.92 -3.76 -15.10
N PHE A 32 12.82 -4.48 -15.76
CA PHE A 32 12.63 -5.87 -16.16
C PHE A 32 13.36 -6.84 -15.22
N LEU A 33 14.23 -6.34 -14.35
CA LEU A 33 15.16 -7.16 -13.56
C LEU A 33 14.71 -7.26 -12.11
N LYS A 34 14.63 -8.49 -11.59
CA LYS A 34 14.61 -8.80 -10.15
C LYS A 34 15.94 -9.39 -9.76
N ARG A 35 16.56 -8.83 -8.72
CA ARG A 35 17.81 -9.36 -8.14
C ARG A 35 17.55 -10.02 -6.80
N GLY A 36 18.30 -11.08 -6.52
CA GLY A 36 18.35 -11.71 -5.21
C GLY A 36 19.17 -10.88 -4.21
N SER A 37 19.17 -11.30 -2.95
CA SER A 37 19.86 -10.60 -1.84
C SER A 37 21.39 -10.51 -2.00
N ASN A 38 21.98 -11.34 -2.86
CA ASN A 38 23.39 -11.32 -3.21
C ASN A 38 23.70 -10.50 -4.48
N GLY A 39 22.71 -9.83 -5.06
CA GLY A 39 22.84 -9.03 -6.28
C GLY A 39 22.74 -9.80 -7.60
N HIS A 40 22.66 -11.14 -7.56
CA HIS A 40 22.43 -11.96 -8.75
C HIS A 40 21.05 -11.70 -9.35
N VAL A 41 20.93 -11.84 -10.68
CA VAL A 41 19.63 -11.73 -11.35
C VAL A 41 18.88 -13.05 -11.16
N ASP A 42 17.78 -12.98 -10.41
CA ASP A 42 16.92 -14.13 -10.16
C ASP A 42 15.90 -14.29 -11.30
N PHE A 43 15.45 -13.17 -11.87
CA PHE A 43 14.41 -13.17 -12.88
C PHE A 43 14.51 -11.96 -13.81
N ILE A 44 14.24 -12.21 -15.09
CA ILE A 44 14.06 -11.19 -16.12
C ILE A 44 12.61 -11.31 -16.61
N SER A 45 11.80 -10.32 -16.29
CA SER A 45 10.41 -10.25 -16.75
C SER A 45 10.38 -10.03 -18.27
N PRO A 46 9.40 -10.59 -19.00
CA PRO A 46 9.18 -10.24 -20.40
C PRO A 46 8.51 -8.87 -20.59
N LEU A 47 7.95 -8.30 -19.52
CA LEU A 47 7.26 -7.00 -19.50
C LEU A 47 7.77 -6.12 -18.35
N PRO A 48 7.75 -4.78 -18.48
CA PRO A 48 8.24 -3.89 -17.44
C PRO A 48 7.38 -3.98 -16.16
N CYS A 49 8.02 -3.83 -14.99
CA CYS A 49 7.34 -3.84 -13.70
C CYS A 49 6.32 -2.70 -13.62
N PRO A 50 5.02 -2.96 -13.34
CA PRO A 50 3.98 -1.94 -13.43
C PRO A 50 4.04 -0.90 -12.31
N PHE A 51 4.66 -1.22 -11.17
CA PHE A 51 4.79 -0.37 -9.98
C PHE A 51 6.19 -0.50 -9.38
N ASN A 52 6.49 0.31 -8.35
CA ASN A 52 7.66 0.05 -7.51
C ASN A 52 7.35 -1.15 -6.62
N TYR A 53 8.20 -2.17 -6.66
CA TYR A 53 8.04 -3.40 -5.87
C TYR A 53 9.19 -3.54 -4.87
N GLY A 54 8.87 -3.96 -3.66
CA GLY A 54 9.84 -4.14 -2.58
C GLY A 54 9.15 -4.44 -1.25
N SER A 55 9.72 -3.94 -0.15
CA SER A 55 9.30 -4.34 1.21
C SER A 55 9.27 -3.16 2.20
N VAL A 56 8.49 -3.32 3.26
CA VAL A 56 8.55 -2.49 4.47
C VAL A 56 9.57 -3.15 5.42
N PRO A 57 10.62 -2.45 5.88
CA PRO A 57 11.57 -2.99 6.85
C PRO A 57 10.93 -3.32 8.21
N ASN A 58 11.51 -4.28 8.94
CA ASN A 58 11.17 -4.56 10.35
C ASN A 58 11.98 -3.68 11.31
#